data_AF-A0A444YVR6-F1
#
_entry.id   AF-A0A444YVR6-F1
#
_cell.length_a   1.000
_cell.length_b   1.000
_cell.length_c   1.000
_cell.angle_alpha   90.00
_cell.angle_beta   90.00
_cell.angle_gamma   90.00
#
_symmetry.space_group_name_H-M   'P 1'
#
loop_
_entity.id
_entity.type
_entity.pdbx_description
1 polymer ?
#
loop_
_entity_poly.entity_id
_entity_poly.type
_entity_poly.pdbx_seq_one_letter_code
_entity_poly.pdbx_strand_id
1 'polypeptide(L)'
;MERARRLANRAILKRLLSQTKQHRRHEPLSNSSSSSPVLYSPSRCVSTVTPSVLRNRASFHHFSQQQTRRISVTALQPSDTFPRRHNSATKEEQSKMAQSCGFDSLDSLIDATVPKSIRLNDFAFSKFDAGLTEGQMIEHMKDLASKNKVFKSFIGMGYYNTHVPPVILRNIMENPAWYTQYTPYQAEISQGRLESLLNFQTMITDLTGLPMSNASLLDEVLILLESRL
;
A
#
# COMPACT_ATOMS: atom_id res chain seq x y z
N MET A 1 11.58 11.89 -31.36
CA MET A 1 10.87 11.03 -30.37
C MET A 1 9.52 11.61 -29.91
N GLU A 2 9.43 12.86 -29.45
CA GLU A 2 8.15 13.44 -28.98
C GLU A 2 7.06 13.61 -30.05
N ARG A 3 7.45 13.96 -31.28
CA ARG A 3 6.50 14.14 -32.39
C ARG A 3 5.78 12.83 -32.74
N ALA A 4 6.49 11.70 -32.67
CA ALA A 4 5.92 10.36 -32.89
C ALA A 4 4.96 9.96 -31.75
N ARG A 5 5.29 10.27 -30.49
CA ARG A 5 4.38 10.06 -29.34
C ARG A 5 3.08 10.87 -29.45
N ARG A 6 3.14 12.13 -29.87
CA ARG A 6 1.94 12.97 -30.05
C ARG A 6 1.03 12.45 -31.17
N LEU A 7 1.61 11.95 -32.26
CA LEU A 7 0.84 11.36 -33.36
C LEU A 7 0.20 10.02 -32.97
N ALA A 8 0.92 9.16 -32.24
CA ALA A 8 0.39 7.90 -31.72
C ALA A 8 -0.79 8.14 -30.76
N ASN A 9 -0.66 9.09 -29.82
CA ASN A 9 -1.72 9.43 -28.89
C ASN A 9 -2.97 9.99 -29.60
N ARG A 10 -2.77 10.80 -30.64
CA ARG A 10 -3.89 11.38 -31.41
C ARG A 10 -4.62 10.35 -32.27
N ALA A 11 -3.92 9.32 -32.75
CA ALA A 11 -4.53 8.19 -33.46
C ALA A 11 -5.35 7.29 -32.51
N ILE A 12 -4.84 7.03 -31.30
CA ILE A 12 -5.55 6.25 -30.27
C ILE A 12 -6.84 6.97 -29.84
N LEU A 13 -6.77 8.30 -29.62
CA LEU A 13 -7.90 9.10 -29.18
C LEU A 13 -9.00 9.17 -30.26
N LYS A 14 -8.63 9.26 -31.54
CA LYS A 14 -9.59 9.15 -32.65
C LYS A 14 -10.25 7.78 -32.72
N ARG A 15 -9.51 6.69 -32.46
CA ARG A 15 -10.04 5.32 -32.46
C ARG A 15 -11.04 5.08 -31.32
N LEU A 16 -10.76 5.61 -30.13
CA LEU A 16 -11.67 5.54 -28.98
C LEU A 16 -12.96 6.35 -29.22
N LEU A 17 -12.85 7.54 -29.82
CA LEU A 17 -14.01 8.37 -30.17
C LEU A 17 -14.86 7.76 -31.29
N SER A 18 -14.26 7.02 -32.24
CA SER A 18 -15.03 6.30 -33.26
C SER A 18 -15.75 5.07 -32.70
N GLN A 19 -15.15 4.37 -31.73
CA GLN A 19 -15.75 3.20 -31.09
C GLN A 19 -16.96 3.57 -30.21
N THR A 20 -16.89 4.68 -29.47
CA THR A 20 -18.04 5.18 -28.69
C THR A 20 -19.19 5.68 -29.56
N LYS A 21 -18.89 6.20 -30.76
CA LYS A 21 -19.92 6.61 -31.74
C LYS A 21 -20.58 5.43 -32.46
N GLN A 22 -19.85 4.33 -32.68
CA GLN A 22 -20.39 3.10 -33.25
C GLN A 22 -21.23 2.29 -32.25
N HIS A 23 -20.85 2.27 -30.98
CA HIS A 23 -21.62 1.59 -29.95
C HIS A 23 -23.01 2.21 -29.71
N ARG A 24 -23.18 3.49 -30.09
CA ARG A 24 -24.47 4.20 -30.00
C ARG A 24 -25.40 3.99 -31.20
N ARG A 25 -24.97 3.24 -32.24
CA ARG A 25 -25.74 3.04 -33.49
C ARG A 25 -26.26 1.62 -33.72
N HIS A 26 -25.91 0.66 -32.86
CA HIS A 26 -26.38 -0.73 -32.97
C HIS A 26 -26.98 -1.20 -31.64
N GLU A 27 -28.25 -0.89 -31.43
CA GLU A 27 -29.16 -1.57 -30.50
C GLU A 27 -30.39 -1.96 -31.34
N PRO A 28 -30.74 -3.25 -31.48
CA PRO A 28 -31.92 -3.68 -32.22
C PRO A 28 -33.18 -3.60 -31.36
N LEU A 29 -34.30 -3.25 -32.01
CA LEU A 29 -35.64 -3.28 -31.41
C LEU A 29 -36.06 -4.72 -31.06
N SER A 30 -36.42 -4.97 -29.79
CA SER A 30 -37.34 -6.04 -29.40
C SER A 30 -38.08 -5.73 -28.09
N ASN A 31 -39.40 -5.88 -28.14
CA ASN A 31 -40.40 -5.68 -27.08
C ASN A 31 -40.11 -6.46 -25.77
N SER A 32 -40.38 -5.85 -24.61
CA SER A 32 -41.53 -6.16 -23.73
C SER A 32 -41.41 -5.61 -22.29
N SER A 33 -42.53 -5.05 -21.82
CA SER A 33 -43.02 -4.84 -20.44
C SER A 33 -42.29 -3.95 -19.40
N SER A 34 -43.09 -2.99 -18.92
CA SER A 34 -43.10 -2.30 -17.62
C SER A 34 -42.15 -1.12 -17.41
N SER A 35 -42.69 0.08 -17.59
CA SER A 35 -42.07 1.36 -17.21
C SER A 35 -42.93 2.09 -16.17
N SER A 36 -42.29 2.48 -15.06
CA SER A 36 -42.66 3.63 -14.24
C SER A 36 -41.37 4.41 -13.99
N PRO A 37 -41.28 5.72 -14.27
CA PRO A 37 -40.03 6.46 -14.12
C PRO A 37 -39.93 7.06 -12.72
N VAL A 38 -38.90 6.68 -11.96
CA VAL A 38 -38.46 7.41 -10.76
C VAL A 38 -37.44 8.45 -11.20
N LEU A 39 -37.78 9.73 -11.05
CA LEU A 39 -36.89 10.86 -11.26
C LEU A 39 -35.90 10.96 -10.09
N TYR A 40 -34.62 10.66 -10.32
CA TYR A 40 -33.56 10.95 -9.36
C TYR A 40 -32.85 12.26 -9.72
N SER A 41 -33.00 13.28 -8.88
CA SER A 41 -32.30 14.56 -8.96
C SER A 41 -31.09 14.55 -8.01
N PRO A 42 -29.87 14.89 -8.45
CA PRO A 42 -28.72 14.93 -7.56
C PRO A 42 -28.70 16.26 -6.79
N SER A 43 -28.97 16.21 -5.49
CA SER A 43 -28.76 17.36 -4.60
C SER A 43 -27.26 17.60 -4.37
N ARG A 44 -26.71 18.68 -4.94
CA ARG A 44 -25.39 19.22 -4.57
C ARG A 44 -25.50 19.91 -3.21
N CYS A 45 -24.90 19.33 -2.17
CA CYS A 45 -24.69 20.01 -0.90
C CYS A 45 -23.28 20.62 -0.91
N VAL A 46 -23.20 21.95 -0.85
CA VAL A 46 -21.96 22.69 -0.61
C VAL A 46 -21.94 23.07 0.87
N SER A 47 -20.91 22.65 1.60
CA SER A 47 -20.74 22.96 3.02
C SER A 47 -19.74 24.10 3.19
N THR A 48 -20.22 25.27 3.61
CA THR A 48 -19.39 26.41 4.04
C THR A 48 -19.36 26.50 5.56
N VAL A 49 -18.18 26.69 6.14
CA VAL A 49 -17.97 26.92 7.57
C VAL A 49 -17.93 28.44 7.80
N THR A 50 -18.91 29.00 8.51
CA THR A 50 -18.89 30.41 8.93
C THR A 50 -19.04 30.54 10.45
N PRO A 51 -18.25 31.40 11.12
CA PRO A 51 -18.41 31.70 12.54
C PRO A 51 -19.53 32.75 12.73
N SER A 52 -20.46 32.51 13.64
CA SER A 52 -21.62 33.37 13.87
C SER A 52 -21.31 34.50 14.87
N VAL A 53 -21.60 35.74 14.47
CA VAL A 53 -21.78 36.90 15.37
C VAL A 53 -23.27 37.22 15.40
N LEU A 54 -23.88 37.14 16.58
CA LEU A 54 -25.30 37.39 16.81
C LEU A 54 -25.62 38.88 16.72
N ARG A 55 -26.58 39.25 15.85
CA ARG A 55 -27.29 40.53 15.94
C ARG A 55 -28.77 40.32 15.65
N ASN A 56 -29.61 40.62 16.64
CA ASN A 56 -31.07 40.55 16.59
C ASN A 56 -31.66 41.51 15.53
N ARG A 57 -32.51 41.00 14.64
CA ARG A 57 -33.67 41.74 14.12
C ARG A 57 -34.74 40.82 13.55
N ALA A 58 -35.99 41.28 13.69
CA ALA A 58 -37.23 40.52 13.59
C ALA A 58 -37.66 40.07 12.17
N SER A 59 -38.37 38.94 12.19
CA SER A 59 -39.49 38.49 11.35
C SER A 59 -39.51 38.79 9.85
N PHE A 60 -39.16 37.78 9.05
CA PHE A 60 -39.75 37.50 7.74
C PHE A 60 -39.88 35.98 7.56
N HIS A 61 -41.10 35.50 7.31
CA HIS A 61 -41.41 34.12 6.93
C HIS A 61 -40.95 33.84 5.49
N HIS A 62 -40.60 32.58 5.22
CA HIS A 62 -40.10 32.00 3.95
C HIS A 62 -38.62 32.22 3.64
N PHE A 63 -37.74 31.44 4.27
CA PHE A 63 -36.45 31.08 3.69
C PHE A 63 -36.02 29.69 4.19
N SER A 64 -35.70 28.81 3.23
CA SER A 64 -34.98 27.53 3.33
C SER A 64 -34.66 27.03 4.75
N GLN A 65 -35.29 25.92 5.17
CA GLN A 65 -34.77 25.12 6.28
C GLN A 65 -33.38 24.59 5.89
N GLN A 66 -32.33 25.38 6.16
CA GLN A 66 -30.97 24.89 6.14
C GLN A 66 -30.82 23.90 7.30
N GLN A 67 -31.04 22.63 7.00
CA GLN A 67 -30.86 21.53 7.93
C GLN A 67 -29.36 21.39 8.21
N THR A 68 -28.87 22.09 9.23
CA THR A 68 -27.48 21.97 9.68
C THR A 68 -27.29 20.59 10.29
N ARG A 69 -26.68 19.66 9.54
CA ARG A 69 -26.31 18.33 10.06
C ARG A 69 -25.16 18.50 11.04
N ARG A 70 -25.36 18.09 12.29
CA ARG A 70 -24.29 18.03 13.30
C ARG A 70 -23.43 16.80 12.98
N ILE A 71 -22.18 17.04 12.59
CA ILE A 71 -21.18 15.99 12.37
C ILE A 71 -20.39 15.85 13.67
N SER A 72 -20.20 14.62 14.17
CA SER A 72 -19.35 14.38 15.34
C SER A 72 -17.88 14.52 14.96
N VAL A 73 -17.06 15.03 15.87
CA VAL A 73 -15.60 15.16 15.66
C VAL A 73 -14.96 13.79 15.39
N THR A 74 -15.49 12.73 16.01
CA THR A 74 -15.07 11.35 15.77
C THR A 74 -15.29 10.90 14.32
N ALA A 75 -16.33 11.39 13.65
CA ALA A 75 -16.58 11.07 12.24
C ALA A 75 -15.57 11.70 11.27
N LEU A 76 -14.78 12.68 11.75
CA LEU A 76 -13.70 13.32 10.99
C LEU A 76 -12.33 12.66 11.24
N GLN A 77 -12.27 11.63 12.10
CA GLN A 77 -11.03 10.92 12.36
C GLN A 77 -10.60 10.10 11.12
N PRO A 78 -9.28 10.00 10.85
CA PRO A 78 -8.80 9.23 9.71
C PRO A 78 -9.20 7.75 9.81
N SER A 79 -9.71 7.19 8.72
CA SER A 79 -10.15 5.79 8.66
C SER A 79 -9.05 4.82 8.20
N ASP A 80 -7.93 5.34 7.69
CA ASP A 80 -6.79 4.61 7.10
C ASP A 80 -5.74 4.22 8.15
N THR A 81 -6.18 3.70 9.29
CA THR A 81 -5.29 3.21 10.36
C THR A 81 -4.58 1.91 9.95
N PHE A 82 -3.25 1.85 10.14
CA PHE A 82 -2.43 0.69 9.80
C PHE A 82 -2.69 -0.54 10.71
N PRO A 83 -2.81 -0.42 12.05
CA PRO A 83 -2.97 -1.59 12.92
C PRO A 83 -4.17 -2.47 12.57
N ARG A 84 -5.26 -1.87 12.08
CA ARG A 84 -6.46 -2.60 11.63
C ARG A 84 -6.20 -3.47 10.39
N ARG A 85 -5.27 -3.08 9.51
CA ARG A 85 -4.91 -3.84 8.31
C ARG A 85 -3.78 -4.83 8.54
N HIS A 86 -2.91 -4.54 9.49
CA HIS A 86 -1.79 -5.39 9.86
C HIS A 86 -2.20 -6.52 10.81
N ASN A 87 -3.01 -6.21 11.83
CA ASN A 87 -3.51 -7.20 12.78
C ASN A 87 -4.85 -7.75 12.28
N SER A 88 -4.87 -9.03 11.90
CA SER A 88 -6.05 -9.65 11.31
C SER A 88 -7.17 -9.93 12.31
N ALA A 89 -6.85 -10.14 13.59
CA ALA A 89 -7.81 -10.59 14.59
C ALA A 89 -8.69 -9.44 15.13
N THR A 90 -10.01 -9.60 15.08
CA THR A 90 -10.94 -8.65 15.71
C THR A 90 -10.90 -8.75 17.23
N LYS A 91 -11.48 -7.77 17.92
CA LYS A 91 -11.58 -7.81 19.39
C LYS A 91 -12.40 -9.01 19.86
N GLU A 92 -13.47 -9.38 19.15
CA GLU A 92 -14.25 -10.57 19.51
C GLU A 92 -13.46 -11.86 19.31
N GLU A 93 -12.69 -11.96 18.23
CA GLU A 93 -11.81 -13.11 17.97
C GLU A 93 -10.70 -13.21 19.02
N GLN A 94 -10.07 -12.10 19.39
CA GLN A 94 -9.06 -12.03 20.45
C GLN A 94 -9.62 -12.58 21.77
N SER A 95 -10.82 -12.15 22.18
CA SER A 95 -11.46 -12.67 23.41
C SER A 95 -11.78 -14.16 23.31
N LYS A 96 -12.28 -14.64 22.17
CA LYS A 96 -12.57 -16.07 21.97
C LYS A 96 -11.31 -16.93 22.00
N MET A 97 -10.21 -16.46 21.39
CA MET A 97 -8.92 -17.14 21.42
C MET A 97 -8.35 -17.21 22.84
N ALA A 98 -8.42 -16.10 23.60
CA ALA A 98 -8.00 -16.09 25.00
C ALA A 98 -8.79 -17.11 25.84
N GLN A 99 -10.12 -17.16 25.66
CA GLN A 99 -10.98 -18.14 26.34
C GLN A 99 -10.64 -19.58 25.97
N SER A 100 -10.31 -19.85 24.70
CA SER A 100 -9.85 -21.17 24.26
C SER A 100 -8.52 -21.59 24.91
N CYS A 101 -7.70 -20.62 25.30
CA CYS A 101 -6.47 -20.86 26.07
C CYS A 101 -6.70 -20.95 27.59
N GLY A 102 -7.95 -20.80 28.07
CA GLY A 102 -8.29 -20.83 29.50
C GLY A 102 -8.21 -19.49 30.23
N PHE A 103 -8.18 -18.38 29.49
CA PHE A 103 -8.05 -17.02 30.05
C PHE A 103 -9.26 -16.15 29.71
N ASP A 104 -9.70 -15.32 30.66
CA ASP A 104 -10.87 -14.44 30.47
C ASP A 104 -10.62 -13.27 29.50
N SER A 105 -9.36 -12.85 29.34
CA SER A 105 -8.96 -11.74 28.49
C SER A 105 -7.55 -11.90 27.93
N LEU A 106 -7.24 -11.13 26.88
CA LEU A 106 -5.89 -11.04 26.34
C LEU A 106 -4.89 -10.52 27.39
N ASP A 107 -5.31 -9.59 28.25
CA ASP A 107 -4.46 -9.04 29.31
C ASP A 107 -4.07 -10.12 30.33
N SER A 108 -5.00 -11.01 30.72
CA SER A 108 -4.66 -12.07 31.68
C SER A 108 -3.76 -13.15 31.07
N LEU A 109 -3.90 -13.42 29.77
CA LEU A 109 -2.96 -14.26 29.01
C LEU A 109 -1.55 -13.65 28.99
N ILE A 110 -1.43 -12.33 28.77
CA ILE A 110 -0.14 -11.63 28.79
C ILE A 110 0.49 -11.68 30.19
N ASP A 111 -0.29 -11.42 31.24
CA ASP A 111 0.15 -11.46 32.63
C ASP A 111 0.71 -12.83 33.05
N ALA A 112 0.13 -13.91 32.53
CA ALA A 112 0.60 -15.27 32.77
C ALA A 112 1.84 -15.65 31.95
N THR A 113 2.04 -15.02 30.79
CA THR A 113 3.13 -15.36 29.85
C THR A 113 4.42 -14.58 30.14
N VAL A 114 4.32 -13.29 30.43
CA VAL A 114 5.48 -12.40 30.58
C VAL A 114 5.67 -12.02 32.05
N PRO A 115 6.81 -12.38 32.68
CA PRO A 115 7.09 -12.00 34.06
C PRO A 115 7.05 -10.49 34.29
N LYS A 116 6.36 -10.06 35.36
CA LYS A 116 6.22 -8.63 35.70
C LYS A 116 7.58 -7.93 35.92
N SER A 117 8.61 -8.66 36.33
CA SER A 117 9.95 -8.10 36.60
C SER A 117 10.65 -7.55 35.35
N ILE A 118 10.29 -8.02 34.15
CA ILE A 118 10.88 -7.57 32.88
C ILE A 118 9.90 -6.75 32.04
N ARG A 119 8.69 -6.53 32.54
CA ARG A 119 7.65 -5.80 31.83
C ARG A 119 7.83 -4.30 32.00
N LEU A 120 7.65 -3.55 30.92
CA LEU A 120 7.59 -2.09 30.96
C LEU A 120 6.32 -1.64 31.71
N ASN A 121 6.47 -0.72 32.66
CA ASN A 121 5.36 -0.20 33.47
C ASN A 121 4.43 0.72 32.66
N ASP A 122 4.97 1.44 31.69
CA ASP A 122 4.23 2.31 30.79
C ASP A 122 4.76 2.13 29.36
N PHE A 123 3.84 2.18 28.39
CA PHE A 123 4.12 2.10 26.96
C PHE A 123 4.17 3.49 26.31
N ALA A 124 4.13 4.57 27.10
CA ALA A 124 4.33 5.93 26.62
C ALA A 124 5.80 6.19 26.25
N PHE A 125 6.06 6.36 24.96
CA PHE A 125 7.34 6.79 24.43
C PHE A 125 7.34 8.32 24.28
N SER A 126 8.24 9.00 24.98
CA SER A 126 8.39 10.48 24.92
C SER A 126 8.50 11.09 23.50
N LYS A 127 8.81 10.26 22.48
CA LYS A 127 8.69 10.55 21.05
C LYS A 127 8.03 9.35 20.36
N PHE A 128 7.18 9.62 19.36
CA PHE A 128 6.45 8.62 18.53
C PHE A 128 5.19 7.98 19.16
N ASP A 129 4.57 8.63 20.15
CA ASP A 129 3.35 8.12 20.80
C ASP A 129 2.10 8.06 19.90
N ALA A 130 2.04 8.86 18.84
CA ALA A 130 0.94 8.83 17.88
C ALA A 130 1.43 8.24 16.56
N GLY A 131 0.85 7.09 16.18
CA GLY A 131 1.09 6.49 14.87
C GLY A 131 0.53 7.37 13.74
N LEU A 132 1.29 7.52 12.66
CA LEU A 132 0.80 8.13 11.44
C LEU A 132 -0.22 7.20 10.77
N THR A 133 -1.18 7.79 10.06
CA THR A 133 -1.99 7.01 9.12
C THR A 133 -1.13 6.53 7.95
N GLU A 134 -1.60 5.57 7.16
CA GLU A 134 -0.81 5.12 6.01
C GLU A 134 -0.56 6.22 4.98
N GLY A 135 -1.57 7.06 4.70
CA GLY A 135 -1.41 8.19 3.80
C GLY A 135 -0.36 9.18 4.30
N GLN A 136 -0.43 9.53 5.58
CA GLN A 136 0.52 10.42 6.23
C GLN A 136 1.94 9.83 6.25
N MET A 137 2.07 8.53 6.47
CA MET A 137 3.37 7.86 6.47
C MET A 137 4.03 7.91 5.08
N ILE A 138 3.26 7.68 4.00
CA ILE A 138 3.78 7.77 2.63
C ILE A 138 4.22 9.20 2.31
N GLU A 139 3.44 10.21 2.68
CA GLU A 139 3.80 11.62 2.48
C GLU A 139 5.08 11.98 3.26
N HIS A 140 5.14 11.61 4.53
CA HIS A 140 6.31 11.83 5.38
C HIS A 140 7.57 11.14 4.81
N MET A 141 7.46 9.91 4.31
CA MET A 141 8.60 9.21 3.70
C MET A 141 9.04 9.85 2.37
N LYS A 142 8.10 10.39 1.58
CA LYS A 142 8.44 11.17 0.37
C LYS A 142 9.17 12.46 0.71
N ASP A 143 8.72 13.17 1.75
CA ASP A 143 9.38 14.38 2.22
C ASP A 143 10.80 14.10 2.70
N LEU A 144 11.00 13.01 3.45
CA LEU A 144 12.34 12.58 3.85
C LEU A 144 13.21 12.21 2.64
N ALA A 145 12.67 11.42 1.70
CA ALA A 145 13.39 11.03 0.49
C ALA A 145 13.78 12.25 -0.37
N SER A 146 12.97 13.31 -0.39
CA SER A 146 13.23 14.54 -1.16
C SER A 146 14.48 15.30 -0.71
N LYS A 147 14.96 15.06 0.53
CA LYS A 147 16.18 15.67 1.07
C LYS A 147 17.44 15.04 0.47
N ASN A 148 17.34 13.83 -0.09
CA ASN A 148 18.46 13.15 -0.73
C ASN A 148 18.77 13.78 -2.09
N LYS A 149 20.07 14.00 -2.36
CA LYS A 149 20.53 14.51 -3.66
C LYS A 149 21.05 13.36 -4.51
N VAL A 150 20.36 13.07 -5.61
CA VAL A 150 20.75 12.00 -6.54
C VAL A 150 21.78 12.55 -7.53
N PHE A 151 23.03 12.14 -7.37
CA PHE A 151 24.13 12.50 -8.27
C PHE A 151 24.43 11.37 -9.26
N LYS A 152 25.09 11.71 -10.37
CA LYS A 152 25.82 10.73 -11.18
C LYS A 152 27.13 10.41 -10.46
N SER A 153 27.11 9.37 -9.64
CA SER A 153 28.25 8.96 -8.84
C SER A 153 29.21 8.07 -9.64
N PHE A 154 30.47 8.48 -9.72
CA PHE A 154 31.57 7.71 -10.31
C PHE A 154 32.67 7.42 -9.28
N ILE A 155 32.30 7.33 -8.00
CA ILE A 155 33.22 7.08 -6.89
C ILE A 155 33.83 5.67 -6.98
N GLY A 156 33.06 4.69 -7.49
CA GLY A 156 33.48 3.29 -7.56
C GLY A 156 33.38 2.62 -6.19
N MET A 157 34.45 1.94 -5.76
CA MET A 157 34.54 1.27 -4.45
C MET A 157 33.47 0.18 -4.24
N GLY A 158 33.25 -0.67 -5.26
CA GLY A 158 32.34 -1.82 -5.17
C GLY A 158 30.89 -1.53 -5.54
N TYR A 159 30.48 -0.26 -5.62
CA TYR A 159 29.12 0.12 -6.03
C TYR A 159 29.12 0.90 -7.34
N TYR A 160 28.48 0.31 -8.35
CA TYR A 160 28.37 0.88 -9.70
C TYR A 160 26.90 1.02 -10.07
N ASN A 161 26.53 2.18 -10.62
CA ASN A 161 25.16 2.39 -11.08
C ASN A 161 24.84 1.45 -12.24
N THR A 162 23.61 0.93 -12.28
CA THR A 162 23.17 -0.01 -13.31
C THR A 162 21.75 0.31 -13.76
N HIS A 163 21.43 -0.03 -15.01
CA HIS A 163 20.07 0.07 -15.52
C HIS A 163 19.30 -1.19 -15.12
N VAL A 164 18.46 -1.09 -14.09
CA VAL A 164 17.55 -2.16 -13.70
C VAL A 164 16.43 -2.29 -14.74
N PRO A 165 16.28 -3.44 -15.43
CA PRO A 165 15.22 -3.62 -16.42
C PRO A 165 13.83 -3.44 -15.77
N PRO A 166 12.95 -2.59 -16.32
CA PRO A 166 11.63 -2.33 -15.72
C PRO A 166 10.75 -3.57 -15.54
N VAL A 167 10.93 -4.58 -16.40
CA VAL A 167 10.22 -5.86 -16.32
C VAL A 167 10.63 -6.65 -15.07
N ILE A 168 11.89 -6.56 -14.63
CA ILE A 168 12.38 -7.21 -13.42
C ILE A 168 11.91 -6.43 -12.19
N LEU A 169 12.06 -5.10 -12.20
CA LEU A 169 11.61 -4.23 -11.12
C LEU A 169 10.13 -4.48 -10.78
N ARG A 170 9.25 -4.43 -11.79
CA ARG A 170 7.81 -4.53 -11.58
C ARG A 170 7.33 -5.95 -11.24
N ASN A 171 7.87 -6.98 -11.90
CA ASN A 171 7.32 -8.34 -11.80
C ASN A 171 8.01 -9.21 -10.74
N ILE A 172 9.19 -8.81 -10.27
CA ILE A 172 9.95 -9.52 -9.23
C ILE A 172 10.07 -8.65 -7.98
N MET A 173 10.74 -7.49 -8.03
CA MET A 173 11.03 -6.70 -6.82
C MET A 173 9.77 -6.10 -6.18
N GLU A 174 8.82 -5.63 -6.98
CA GLU A 174 7.56 -5.04 -6.49
C GLU A 174 6.43 -6.08 -6.32
N ASN A 175 6.70 -7.36 -6.58
CA ASN A 175 5.69 -8.42 -6.53
C ASN A 175 5.75 -9.24 -5.23
N PRO A 176 4.72 -9.20 -4.36
CA PRO A 176 4.72 -9.94 -3.10
C PRO A 176 4.86 -11.46 -3.28
N ALA A 177 4.47 -12.00 -4.44
CA ALA A 177 4.64 -13.40 -4.76
C ALA A 177 6.12 -13.84 -4.91
N TRP A 178 7.08 -12.91 -4.86
CA TRP A 178 8.52 -13.19 -4.89
C TRP A 178 9.25 -12.85 -3.59
N TYR A 179 8.80 -11.84 -2.82
CA TYR A 179 9.52 -11.36 -1.62
C TYR A 179 8.88 -11.74 -0.27
N THR A 180 7.66 -12.28 -0.26
CA THR A 180 6.99 -12.67 1.00
C THR A 180 7.32 -14.10 1.46
N GLN A 181 7.82 -14.96 0.56
CA GLN A 181 8.22 -16.32 0.91
C GLN A 181 9.62 -16.31 1.53
N TYR A 182 9.86 -17.24 2.46
CA TYR A 182 11.15 -17.38 3.13
C TYR A 182 12.01 -18.48 2.48
N THR A 183 13.05 -18.92 3.17
CA THR A 183 13.97 -19.99 2.73
C THR A 183 13.23 -21.21 2.17
N PRO A 184 13.64 -21.77 1.01
CA PRO A 184 13.03 -22.94 0.37
C PRO A 184 13.30 -24.26 1.11
N TYR A 185 12.84 -24.37 2.36
CA TYR A 185 12.91 -25.64 3.11
C TYR A 185 12.03 -26.73 2.50
N GLN A 186 10.90 -26.36 1.88
CA GLN A 186 10.01 -27.26 1.15
C GLN A 186 10.24 -27.10 -0.35
N ALA A 187 10.99 -28.01 -0.95
CA ALA A 187 11.46 -27.88 -2.32
C ALA A 187 10.32 -27.99 -3.35
N GLU A 188 9.32 -28.85 -3.10
CA GLU A 188 8.22 -29.18 -4.01
C GLU A 188 7.37 -27.95 -4.35
N ILE A 189 7.18 -27.06 -3.38
CA ILE A 189 6.39 -25.82 -3.53
C ILE A 189 7.28 -24.58 -3.76
N SER A 190 8.58 -24.78 -3.98
CA SER A 190 9.57 -23.69 -4.11
C SER A 190 10.41 -23.76 -5.39
N GLN A 191 10.04 -24.63 -6.34
CA GLN A 191 10.82 -24.90 -7.56
C GLN A 191 11.17 -23.63 -8.35
N GLY A 192 10.23 -22.68 -8.51
CA GLY A 192 10.49 -21.47 -9.28
C GLY A 192 11.66 -20.62 -8.74
N ARG A 193 11.77 -20.46 -7.41
CA ARG A 193 12.90 -19.72 -6.81
C ARG A 193 14.18 -20.55 -6.77
N LEU A 194 14.07 -21.86 -6.58
CA LEU A 194 15.23 -22.77 -6.63
C LEU A 194 15.87 -22.77 -8.01
N GLU A 195 15.07 -22.79 -9.07
CA GLU A 195 15.56 -22.66 -10.45
C GLU A 195 16.25 -21.32 -10.68
N SER A 196 15.67 -20.22 -10.19
CA SER A 196 16.32 -18.90 -10.29
C SER A 196 17.64 -18.82 -9.52
N LEU A 197 17.76 -19.48 -8.36
CA LEU A 197 19.01 -19.56 -7.61
C LEU A 197 20.05 -20.45 -8.30
N LEU A 198 19.62 -21.54 -8.94
CA LEU A 198 20.49 -22.36 -9.76
C LEU A 198 21.00 -21.58 -10.98
N ASN A 199 20.15 -20.78 -11.64
CA ASN A 199 20.56 -19.88 -12.71
C ASN A 199 21.60 -18.85 -12.24
N PHE A 200 21.46 -18.34 -11.01
CA PHE A 200 22.47 -17.49 -10.38
C PHE A 200 23.80 -18.23 -10.21
N GLN A 201 23.77 -19.45 -9.66
CA GLN A 201 24.98 -20.27 -9.48
C GLN A 201 25.68 -20.55 -10.81
N THR A 202 24.93 -20.98 -11.83
CA THR A 202 25.46 -21.23 -13.18
C THR A 202 26.10 -19.97 -13.77
N MET A 203 25.42 -18.82 -13.65
CA MET A 203 25.95 -17.54 -14.14
C MET A 203 27.27 -17.15 -13.45
N ILE A 204 27.41 -17.38 -12.14
CA ILE A 204 28.67 -17.13 -11.42
C ILE A 204 29.75 -18.13 -11.83
N THR A 205 29.44 -19.42 -11.92
CA THR A 205 30.35 -20.49 -12.39
C THR A 205 30.88 -20.15 -13.79
N ASP A 206 30.01 -19.78 -14.73
CA ASP A 206 30.39 -19.44 -16.11
C ASP A 206 31.27 -18.19 -16.19
N LEU A 207 31.00 -17.17 -15.36
CA LEU A 207 31.77 -15.91 -15.35
C LEU A 207 33.13 -16.04 -14.65
N THR A 208 33.23 -16.89 -13.61
CA THR A 208 34.46 -17.05 -12.81
C THR A 208 35.33 -18.21 -13.28
N GLY A 209 34.76 -19.17 -14.00
CA GLY A 209 35.44 -20.42 -14.39
C GLY A 209 35.64 -21.40 -13.23
N LEU A 210 35.05 -21.14 -12.06
CA LEU A 210 35.12 -22.04 -10.91
C LEU A 210 34.08 -23.16 -11.03
N PRO A 211 34.32 -24.35 -10.43
CA PRO A 211 33.45 -25.50 -10.64
C PRO A 211 32.09 -25.41 -9.96
N MET A 212 31.92 -24.55 -8.94
CA MET A 212 30.68 -24.41 -8.18
C MET A 212 30.60 -23.02 -7.54
N SER A 213 29.36 -22.53 -7.37
CA SER A 213 29.03 -21.32 -6.61
C SER A 213 27.95 -21.64 -5.58
N ASN A 214 27.94 -20.89 -4.47
CA ASN A 214 26.81 -20.87 -3.55
C ASN A 214 25.67 -19.98 -4.08
N ALA A 215 24.56 -19.92 -3.35
CA ALA A 215 23.34 -19.19 -3.73
C ALA A 215 23.29 -17.72 -3.24
N SER A 216 24.46 -17.08 -3.02
CA SER A 216 24.71 -15.72 -2.48
C SER A 216 25.34 -15.69 -1.07
N LEU A 217 25.92 -14.53 -0.74
CA LEU A 217 26.40 -14.10 0.58
C LEU A 217 26.00 -12.62 0.79
N LEU A 218 26.25 -12.06 1.98
CA LEU A 218 25.72 -10.73 2.35
C LEU A 218 26.34 -9.58 1.56
N ASP A 219 27.67 -9.50 1.47
CA ASP A 219 28.40 -8.47 0.72
C ASP A 219 29.85 -8.92 0.41
N GLU A 220 30.56 -8.13 -0.40
CA GLU A 220 31.94 -8.42 -0.85
C GLU A 220 32.94 -8.54 0.31
N VAL A 221 32.80 -7.70 1.35
CA VAL A 221 33.74 -7.69 2.48
C VAL A 221 33.59 -8.96 3.31
N LEU A 222 32.34 -9.40 3.54
CA LEU A 222 32.09 -10.63 4.28
C LEU A 222 32.58 -11.87 3.51
N ILE A 223 32.44 -11.88 2.19
CA ILE A 223 32.96 -12.97 1.32
C ILE A 223 34.48 -13.15 1.50
N LEU A 224 35.23 -12.04 1.56
CA LEU A 224 36.67 -12.08 1.77
C LEU A 224 37.06 -12.63 3.16
N LEU A 225 36.21 -12.44 4.16
CA LEU A 225 36.43 -12.98 5.49
C LEU A 225 36.14 -14.48 5.54
N GLU A 226 35.06 -14.93 4.92
CA GLU A 226 34.67 -16.34 4.90
C GLU A 226 35.64 -17.21 4.09
N SER A 227 36.17 -16.69 2.97
CA SER A 227 37.18 -17.37 2.15
C SER A 227 38.57 -17.51 2.80
N ARG A 228 38.81 -16.84 3.93
CA ARG A 228 40.07 -16.95 4.69
C ARG A 228 40.06 -18.08 5.72
N LEU A 229 38.90 -18.71 5.96
CA LEU A 229 38.73 -19.86 6.84
C LEU A 229 38.93 -21.16 6.05
#